data_AF-A0A353TXS6-F1
#
_entry.id   AF-A0A353TXS6-F1
#
_cell.length_a   1.000
_cell.length_b   1.000
_cell.length_c   1.000
_cell.angle_alpha   90.00
_cell.angle_beta   90.00
_cell.angle_gamma   90.00
#
_symmetry.space_group_name_H-M   'P 1'
#
loop_
_entity.id
_entity.type
_entity.pdbx_description
1 polymer ?
#
loop_
_entity_poly.entity_id
_entity_poly.type
_entity_poly.pdbx_seq_one_letter_code
_entity_poly.pdbx_strand_id
1 'polypeptide(L)'
;MILASPDLQAQRITRQQYIEKYSDWAIENMKETGIPASITLAQGILESASGNSKLAKEDNNHFGIKCHTDWKGERVYHHDDARNECFRKYKTPFESFKDHAEFLTSRERYSSLFELATTDYKGWAHGLRNAGYATNPQYAQLLIRIIEDEELYR
;
A
#
# COMPACT_ATOMS: atom_id res chain seq x y z
N MET A 1 -10.60 13.39 -44.68
CA MET A 1 -11.07 12.83 -43.41
C MET A 1 -10.01 11.87 -42.90
N ILE A 2 -9.17 12.32 -41.96
CA ILE A 2 -8.30 11.44 -41.19
C ILE A 2 -8.79 11.64 -39.76
N LEU A 3 -9.63 10.72 -39.28
CA LEU A 3 -10.00 10.69 -37.88
C LEU A 3 -8.79 10.15 -37.12
N ALA A 4 -8.07 11.03 -36.44
CA ALA A 4 -7.08 10.63 -35.46
C ALA A 4 -7.77 9.74 -34.41
N SER A 5 -7.28 8.52 -34.25
CA SER A 5 -7.68 7.65 -33.15
C SER A 5 -7.31 8.33 -31.83
N PRO A 6 -8.23 8.45 -30.85
CA PRO A 6 -7.84 8.93 -29.53
C PRO A 6 -6.87 7.89 -28.93
N ASP A 7 -5.69 8.36 -28.53
CA ASP A 7 -4.72 7.58 -27.76
C ASP A 7 -5.45 6.88 -26.60
N LEU A 8 -5.44 5.54 -26.61
CA LEU A 8 -5.85 4.70 -25.49
C LEU A 8 -4.80 4.80 -24.37
N GLN A 9 -4.59 6.00 -23.82
CA GLN A 9 -4.05 6.10 -22.47
C GLN A 9 -5.15 5.62 -21.53
N ALA A 10 -4.99 4.40 -21.00
CA ALA A 10 -5.84 3.90 -19.94
C ALA A 10 -5.97 5.00 -18.87
N GLN A 11 -7.20 5.45 -18.63
CA GLN A 11 -7.48 6.56 -17.72
C GLN A 11 -6.87 6.26 -16.36
N ARG A 12 -6.07 7.20 -15.81
CA ARG A 12 -5.46 7.03 -14.49
C ARG A 12 -6.56 6.84 -13.44
N ILE A 13 -6.37 5.85 -12.59
CA ILE A 13 -7.26 5.58 -11.45
C ILE A 13 -7.13 6.73 -10.46
N THR A 14 -8.25 7.34 -10.06
CA THR A 14 -8.27 8.38 -9.01
C THR A 14 -8.15 7.76 -7.62
N ARG A 15 -7.87 8.57 -6.59
CA ARG A 15 -7.89 8.08 -5.20
C ARG A 15 -9.25 7.51 -4.83
N GLN A 16 -10.33 8.18 -5.21
CA GLN A 16 -11.70 7.74 -4.93
C GLN A 16 -12.00 6.38 -5.59
N GLN A 17 -11.59 6.19 -6.84
CA GLN A 17 -11.75 4.89 -7.53
C GLN A 17 -10.90 3.79 -6.87
N TYR A 18 -9.70 4.12 -6.39
CA TYR A 18 -8.87 3.18 -5.65
C TYR A 18 -9.53 2.77 -4.32
N ILE A 19 -10.06 3.76 -3.58
CA ILE A 19 -10.76 3.55 -2.31
C ILE A 19 -11.99 2.68 -2.51
N GLU A 20 -12.87 3.05 -3.44
CA GLU A 20 -14.09 2.29 -3.78
C GLU A 20 -13.77 0.84 -4.13
N LYS A 21 -12.66 0.60 -4.83
CA LYS A 21 -12.29 -0.74 -5.27
C LYS A 21 -11.73 -1.63 -4.15
N TYR A 22 -11.07 -1.05 -3.14
CA TYR A 22 -10.26 -1.81 -2.18
C TYR A 22 -10.67 -1.62 -0.71
N SER A 23 -11.65 -0.76 -0.41
CA SER A 23 -12.09 -0.47 0.96
C SER A 23 -12.61 -1.70 1.68
N ASP A 24 -13.41 -2.54 1.02
CA ASP A 24 -13.97 -3.75 1.62
C ASP A 24 -12.87 -4.71 2.10
N TRP A 25 -11.82 -4.88 1.30
CA TRP A 25 -10.67 -5.71 1.68
C TRP A 25 -9.85 -5.10 2.81
N ALA A 26 -9.70 -3.77 2.84
CA ALA A 26 -9.03 -3.10 3.95
C ALA A 26 -9.81 -3.23 5.27
N ILE A 27 -11.15 -3.17 5.21
CA ILE A 27 -12.04 -3.37 6.36
C ILE A 27 -12.00 -4.82 6.84
N GLU A 28 -12.01 -5.79 5.92
CA GLU A 28 -11.88 -7.20 6.25
C GLU A 28 -10.53 -7.49 6.92
N ASN A 29 -9.43 -7.03 6.32
CA ASN A 29 -8.09 -7.14 6.91
C ASN A 29 -8.02 -6.48 8.30
N MET A 30 -8.68 -5.34 8.50
CA MET A 30 -8.73 -4.70 9.82
C MET A 30 -9.41 -5.58 10.86
N LYS A 31 -10.50 -6.26 10.51
CA LYS A 31 -11.21 -7.18 11.42
C LYS A 31 -10.36 -8.41 11.76
N GLU A 32 -9.59 -8.91 10.79
CA GLU A 32 -8.77 -10.11 10.97
C GLU A 32 -7.46 -9.83 11.72
N THR A 33 -6.82 -8.69 11.44
CA THR A 33 -5.45 -8.41 11.87
C THR A 33 -5.32 -7.29 12.89
N GLY A 34 -6.33 -6.43 13.04
CA GLY A 34 -6.27 -5.23 13.86
C GLY A 34 -5.53 -4.05 13.21
N ILE A 35 -5.06 -4.15 11.97
CA ILE A 35 -4.46 -3.01 11.24
C ILE A 35 -5.59 -2.08 10.79
N PRO A 36 -5.57 -0.76 11.09
CA PRO A 36 -6.62 0.15 10.65
C PRO A 36 -6.82 0.11 9.13
N ALA A 37 -8.08 0.01 8.70
CA ALA A 37 -8.43 0.05 7.27
C ALA A 37 -7.95 1.37 6.63
N SER A 38 -8.03 2.48 7.37
CA SER A 38 -7.54 3.80 6.97
C SER A 38 -6.04 3.80 6.68
N ILE A 39 -5.24 3.11 7.51
CA ILE A 39 -3.79 2.95 7.32
C ILE A 39 -3.51 2.11 6.07
N THR A 40 -4.17 0.96 5.94
CA THR A 40 -3.99 0.07 4.78
C THR A 40 -4.30 0.78 3.46
N LEU A 41 -5.42 1.51 3.41
CA LEU A 41 -5.80 2.27 2.22
C LEU A 41 -4.85 3.44 1.95
N ALA A 42 -4.47 4.21 2.97
CA ALA A 42 -3.55 5.33 2.79
C ALA A 42 -2.16 4.90 2.31
N GLN A 43 -1.63 3.80 2.85
CA GLN A 43 -0.40 3.19 2.37
C GLN A 43 -0.58 2.71 0.92
N GLY A 44 -1.64 1.95 0.64
CA GLY A 44 -1.94 1.51 -0.73
C GLY A 44 -2.00 2.67 -1.72
N ILE A 45 -2.70 3.76 -1.39
CA ILE A 45 -2.78 4.97 -2.22
C ILE A 45 -1.40 5.60 -2.44
N LEU A 46 -0.60 5.75 -1.38
CA LEU A 46 0.71 6.39 -1.43
C LEU A 46 1.71 5.56 -2.24
N GLU A 47 1.87 4.29 -1.89
CA GLU A 47 2.89 3.39 -2.44
C GLU A 47 2.60 3.00 -3.91
N SER A 48 1.33 2.84 -4.26
CA SER A 48 0.94 2.46 -5.63
C SER A 48 0.60 3.65 -6.54
N ALA A 49 0.73 4.89 -6.05
CA ALA A 49 0.18 6.07 -6.71
C ALA A 49 -1.30 5.87 -7.11
N SER A 50 -2.12 5.39 -6.17
CA SER A 50 -3.53 5.01 -6.39
C SER A 50 -3.70 3.92 -7.47
N GLY A 51 -2.83 2.92 -7.47
CA GLY A 51 -2.85 1.79 -8.41
C GLY A 51 -2.23 2.09 -9.76
N ASN A 52 -1.62 3.27 -9.94
CA ASN A 52 -1.07 3.71 -11.22
C ASN A 52 0.44 3.46 -11.38
N SER A 53 1.14 3.01 -10.33
CA SER A 53 2.56 2.67 -10.41
C SER A 53 2.79 1.46 -11.33
N LYS A 54 4.01 1.31 -11.84
CA LYS A 54 4.37 0.17 -12.69
C LYS A 54 4.23 -1.15 -11.93
N LEU A 55 4.75 -1.21 -10.70
CA LEU A 55 4.62 -2.36 -9.81
C LEU A 55 3.17 -2.76 -9.52
N ALA A 56 2.28 -1.79 -9.31
CA ALA A 56 0.86 -2.08 -9.09
C ALA A 56 0.18 -2.61 -10.36
N LYS A 57 0.42 -1.99 -11.52
CA LYS A 57 -0.26 -2.35 -12.78
C LYS A 57 0.24 -3.65 -13.40
N GLU A 58 1.54 -3.89 -13.36
CA GLU A 58 2.17 -5.02 -14.06
C GLU A 58 2.36 -6.23 -13.12
N ASP A 59 2.59 -5.98 -11.83
CA ASP A 59 3.02 -7.00 -10.86
C ASP A 59 2.05 -7.19 -9.69
N ASN A 60 0.94 -6.44 -9.69
CA ASN A 60 -0.04 -6.38 -8.59
C ASN A 60 0.57 -6.08 -7.22
N ASN A 61 1.76 -5.44 -7.17
CA ASN A 61 2.42 -5.09 -5.92
C ASN A 61 2.06 -3.65 -5.53
N HIS A 62 1.02 -3.52 -4.71
CA HIS A 62 0.47 -2.22 -4.32
C HIS A 62 1.24 -1.52 -3.18
N PHE A 63 2.10 -2.24 -2.48
CA PHE A 63 2.79 -1.75 -1.27
C PHE A 63 4.32 -1.68 -1.44
N GLY A 64 4.82 -1.94 -2.65
CA GLY A 64 6.26 -1.91 -2.94
C GLY A 64 7.06 -2.96 -2.16
N ILE A 65 6.47 -4.10 -1.82
CA ILE A 65 7.13 -5.09 -0.95
C ILE A 65 8.31 -5.71 -1.71
N LYS A 66 9.52 -5.48 -1.17
CA LYS A 66 10.78 -6.03 -1.70
C LYS A 66 10.89 -7.54 -1.39
N CYS A 67 11.66 -8.25 -2.20
CA CYS A 67 12.00 -9.64 -1.92
C CYS A 67 12.88 -9.71 -0.67
N HIS A 68 12.41 -10.39 0.35
CA HIS A 68 13.22 -10.78 1.50
C HIS A 68 13.73 -12.22 1.31
N THR A 69 14.69 -12.65 2.13
CA THR A 69 15.37 -13.96 1.98
C THR A 69 14.42 -15.16 2.04
N ASP A 70 13.27 -14.99 2.66
CA ASP A 70 12.20 -15.97 2.84
C ASP A 70 11.20 -16.00 1.67
N TRP A 71 11.24 -15.04 0.75
CA TRP A 71 10.29 -14.98 -0.37
C TRP A 71 10.54 -16.08 -1.41
N LYS A 72 9.54 -16.95 -1.59
CA LYS A 72 9.58 -18.08 -2.54
C LYS A 72 8.63 -17.90 -3.73
N GLY A 73 7.81 -16.86 -3.74
CA GLY A 73 6.85 -16.59 -4.80
C GLY A 73 7.48 -15.96 -6.05
N GLU A 74 6.61 -15.50 -6.96
CA GLU A 74 7.06 -14.78 -8.15
C GLU A 74 7.77 -13.48 -7.78
N ARG A 75 8.76 -13.10 -8.58
CA ARG A 75 9.58 -11.92 -8.35
C ARG A 75 9.84 -11.18 -9.66
N VAL A 76 10.03 -9.88 -9.54
CA VAL A 76 10.43 -9.00 -10.64
C VAL A 76 11.53 -8.08 -10.17
N TYR A 77 12.28 -7.52 -11.12
CA TYR A 77 13.36 -6.60 -10.81
C TYR A 77 13.08 -5.25 -11.45
N HIS A 78 13.10 -4.21 -10.63
CA HIS A 78 12.91 -2.83 -11.08
C HIS A 78 14.06 -1.96 -10.54
N HIS A 79 14.19 -0.76 -11.09
CA HIS A 79 15.07 0.28 -10.56
C HIS A 79 14.22 1.22 -9.71
N ASP A 80 14.52 1.31 -8.42
CA ASP A 80 13.83 2.18 -7.47
C ASP A 80 14.87 3.01 -6.72
N ASP A 81 15.14 2.73 -5.44
CA ASP A 81 16.22 3.37 -4.66
C ASP A 81 17.61 2.97 -5.17
N ALA A 82 17.74 1.71 -5.61
CA ALA A 82 18.94 1.12 -6.15
C ALA A 82 18.67 0.41 -7.48
N ARG A 83 19.75 0.08 -8.19
CA ARG A 83 19.62 -0.66 -9.44
C ARG A 83 19.27 -2.13 -9.16
N ASN A 84 18.25 -2.64 -9.85
CA ASN A 84 17.94 -4.07 -9.92
C ASN A 84 17.47 -4.62 -8.57
N GLU A 85 16.59 -3.87 -7.91
CA GLU A 85 15.97 -4.28 -6.67
C GLU A 85 14.88 -5.31 -6.97
N CYS A 86 14.85 -6.35 -6.14
CA CYS A 86 13.88 -7.42 -6.26
C CYS A 86 12.59 -7.03 -5.54
N PHE A 87 11.47 -7.11 -6.24
CA PHE A 87 10.13 -6.93 -5.71
C PHE A 87 9.32 -8.21 -5.82
N ARG A 88 8.43 -8.42 -4.85
CA ARG A 88 7.45 -9.51 -4.90
C ARG A 88 6.46 -9.23 -6.04
N LYS A 89 6.04 -10.27 -6.73
CA LYS A 89 4.99 -10.22 -7.76
C LYS A 89 3.83 -11.11 -7.33
N TYR A 90 2.62 -10.62 -7.55
CA TYR A 90 1.40 -11.28 -7.14
C TYR A 90 0.47 -11.54 -8.33
N LYS A 91 -0.39 -12.55 -8.20
CA LYS A 91 -1.38 -12.86 -9.24
C LYS A 91 -2.54 -11.87 -9.22
N THR A 92 -2.86 -11.34 -8.05
CA THR A 92 -3.96 -10.39 -7.85
C THR A 92 -3.54 -9.29 -6.88
N PRO A 93 -4.18 -8.10 -6.93
CA PRO A 93 -3.95 -7.06 -5.93
C PRO A 93 -4.24 -7.56 -4.51
N PHE A 94 -5.28 -8.39 -4.33
CA PHE A 94 -5.67 -8.95 -3.03
C PHE A 94 -4.53 -9.72 -2.36
N GLU A 95 -3.75 -10.51 -3.11
CA GLU A 95 -2.58 -11.20 -2.57
C GLU A 95 -1.54 -10.22 -2.00
N SER A 96 -1.36 -9.04 -2.61
CA SER A 96 -0.45 -8.01 -2.06
C SER A 96 -0.98 -7.35 -0.79
N PHE A 97 -2.30 -7.21 -0.65
CA PHE A 97 -2.94 -6.71 0.58
C PHE A 97 -2.76 -7.70 1.73
N LYS A 98 -2.95 -8.99 1.45
CA LYS A 98 -2.73 -10.05 2.43
C LYS A 98 -1.27 -10.12 2.86
N ASP A 99 -0.34 -10.09 1.90
CA ASP A 99 1.10 -10.11 2.20
C ASP A 99 1.56 -8.86 2.95
N HIS A 100 0.95 -7.69 2.69
CA HIS A 100 1.18 -6.48 3.48
C HIS A 100 0.71 -6.64 4.94
N ALA A 101 -0.47 -7.23 5.15
CA ALA A 101 -0.97 -7.50 6.50
C ALA A 101 -0.06 -8.51 7.23
N GLU A 102 0.35 -9.59 6.57
CA GLU A 102 1.34 -10.55 7.08
C GLU A 102 2.68 -9.86 7.38
N PHE A 103 3.11 -8.92 6.54
CA PHE A 103 4.35 -8.19 6.73
C PHE A 103 4.36 -7.38 8.03
N LEU A 104 3.25 -6.70 8.33
CA LEU A 104 3.10 -5.88 9.54
C LEU A 104 2.86 -6.73 10.80
N THR A 105 2.09 -7.81 10.70
CA THR A 105 1.76 -8.67 11.86
C THR A 105 2.89 -9.61 12.27
N SER A 106 3.73 -10.07 11.33
CA SER A 106 4.78 -11.07 11.60
C SER A 106 6.10 -10.50 12.14
N ARG A 107 6.30 -9.18 12.07
CA ARG A 107 7.58 -8.55 12.44
C ARG A 107 7.47 -7.85 13.79
N GLU A 108 8.25 -8.31 14.75
CA GLU A 108 8.30 -7.80 16.13
C GLU A 108 8.42 -6.27 16.21
N ARG A 109 9.17 -5.65 15.29
CA ARG A 109 9.35 -4.19 15.25
C ARG A 109 8.05 -3.38 15.12
N TYR A 110 6.96 -3.99 14.67
CA TYR A 110 5.65 -3.36 14.53
C TYR A 110 4.67 -3.74 15.65
N SER A 111 5.06 -4.64 16.56
CA SER A 111 4.18 -5.19 17.61
C SER A 111 3.50 -4.11 18.46
N SER A 112 4.23 -3.04 18.83
CA SER A 112 3.70 -1.94 19.63
C SER A 112 2.58 -1.16 18.92
N LEU A 113 2.43 -1.26 17.60
CA LEU A 113 1.32 -0.60 16.88
C LEU A 113 -0.01 -1.24 17.23
N PHE A 114 -0.02 -2.54 17.52
CA PHE A 114 -1.22 -3.30 17.84
C PHE A 114 -1.69 -3.07 19.29
N GLU A 115 -0.96 -2.28 20.08
CA GLU A 115 -1.42 -1.75 21.37
C GLU A 115 -2.28 -0.49 21.21
N LEU A 116 -2.23 0.15 20.05
CA LEU A 116 -3.02 1.34 19.73
C LEU A 116 -4.44 0.94 19.31
N ALA A 117 -5.40 1.82 19.59
CA ALA A 117 -6.75 1.65 19.07
C ALA A 117 -6.74 1.67 17.54
N THR A 118 -7.62 0.89 16.91
CA THR A 118 -7.77 0.89 15.44
C THR A 118 -8.24 2.23 14.88
N THR A 119 -8.79 3.10 15.73
CA THR A 119 -9.17 4.47 15.40
C THR A 119 -8.03 5.49 15.52
N ASP A 120 -6.89 5.13 16.15
CA ASP A 120 -5.73 6.02 16.31
C ASP A 120 -4.79 5.96 15.10
N TYR A 121 -5.30 6.35 13.94
CA TYR A 121 -4.50 6.36 12.70
C TYR A 121 -3.29 7.31 12.78
N LYS A 122 -3.32 8.33 13.64
CA LYS A 122 -2.18 9.24 13.85
C LYS A 122 -1.06 8.52 14.58
N GLY A 123 -1.37 7.84 15.68
CA GLY A 123 -0.43 6.98 16.40
C GLY A 123 0.15 5.91 15.49
N TRP A 124 -0.70 5.22 14.71
CA TRP A 124 -0.25 4.24 13.72
C TRP A 124 0.70 4.82 12.67
N ALA A 125 0.38 5.96 12.07
CA ALA A 125 1.22 6.58 11.04
C ALA A 125 2.61 6.98 11.58
N HIS A 126 2.66 7.56 12.79
CA HIS A 126 3.91 7.89 13.46
C HIS A 126 4.70 6.64 13.86
N GLY A 127 4.01 5.64 14.40
CA GLY A 127 4.60 4.39 14.82
C GLY A 127 5.19 3.61 13.65
N LEU A 128 4.51 3.51 12.51
CA LEU A 128 5.02 2.88 11.28
C LEU A 128 6.34 3.52 10.83
N ARG A 129 6.40 4.85 10.81
CA ARG A 129 7.63 5.59 10.48
C ARG A 129 8.74 5.29 11.50
N ASN A 130 8.43 5.32 12.80
CA ASN A 130 9.41 5.09 13.85
C ASN A 130 9.94 3.64 13.88
N ALA A 131 9.09 2.67 13.53
CA ALA A 131 9.45 1.26 13.34
C ALA A 131 10.22 1.00 12.03
N GLY A 132 10.49 2.03 11.23
CA GLY A 132 11.30 1.94 10.02
C GLY A 132 10.57 1.37 8.81
N TYR A 133 9.24 1.54 8.71
CA TYR A 133 8.50 1.18 7.49
C TYR A 133 9.01 1.96 6.27
N ALA A 134 9.23 3.27 6.43
CA ALA A 134 9.79 4.14 5.40
C ALA A 134 10.88 5.05 5.98
N THR A 135 11.87 5.41 5.15
CA THR A 135 12.96 6.33 5.51
C THR A 135 12.56 7.80 5.39
N ASN A 136 11.50 8.10 4.61
CA ASN A 136 11.03 9.46 4.41
C ASN A 136 10.56 10.08 5.75
N PRO A 137 11.16 11.21 6.20
CA PRO A 137 10.77 11.84 7.46
C PRO A 137 9.32 12.35 7.47
N GLN A 138 8.71 12.60 6.30
CA GLN A 138 7.34 13.07 6.15
C GLN A 138 6.32 11.93 6.02
N TYR A 139 6.74 10.67 6.12
CA TYR A 139 5.87 9.51 5.85
C TYR A 139 4.58 9.53 6.68
N ALA A 140 4.71 9.78 7.98
CA ALA A 140 3.56 9.83 8.88
C ALA A 140 2.57 10.94 8.46
N GLN A 141 3.08 12.14 8.15
CA GLN A 141 2.25 13.27 7.72
C GLN A 141 1.56 13.01 6.38
N LEU A 142 2.22 12.32 5.45
CA LEU A 142 1.63 11.94 4.17
C LEU A 142 0.46 10.98 4.36
N LEU A 143 0.59 9.96 5.22
CA LEU A 143 -0.51 9.05 5.53
C LEU A 143 -1.67 9.77 6.21
N ILE A 144 -1.38 10.56 7.25
CA ILE A 144 -2.41 11.34 7.97
C ILE A 144 -3.16 12.23 7.00
N ARG A 145 -2.45 12.93 6.11
CA ARG A 145 -3.07 13.79 5.11
C ARG A 145 -3.98 13.01 4.16
N ILE A 146 -3.56 11.85 3.66
CA ILE A 146 -4.42 11.02 2.79
C ILE A 146 -5.68 10.57 3.54
N ILE A 147 -5.53 10.15 4.80
CA ILE A 147 -6.65 9.71 5.65
C ILE A 147 -7.64 10.85 5.90
N GLU A 148 -7.13 12.06 6.15
CA GLU A 148 -7.96 13.25 6.39
C GLU A 148 -8.61 13.78 5.11
N ASP A 149 -7.85 13.91 4.01
CA ASP A 149 -8.33 14.41 2.71
C ASP A 149 -9.41 13.50 2.11
N GLU A 150 -9.29 12.18 2.29
CA GLU A 150 -10.23 11.18 1.76
C GLU A 150 -11.20 10.63 2.82
N GLU A 151 -11.20 11.24 4.02
CA GLU A 151 -12.10 10.92 5.14
C GLU A 151 -12.14 9.42 5.54
N LEU A 152 -11.00 8.71 5.41
CA LEU A 152 -10.90 7.26 5.63
C LEU A 152 -11.10 6.82 7.09
N TYR A 153 -11.30 7.77 8.00
CA TYR A 153 -11.54 7.55 9.43
C TYR A 153 -13.03 7.45 9.79
N ARG A 154 -13.93 7.61 8.81
CA ARG A 154 -15.39 7.58 9.01
C ARG A 154 -16.00 6.20 8.87
#